data_AF-A0A226DA27-F1
#
_entry.id   AF-A0A226DA27-F1
#
_cell.length_a   1.000
_cell.length_b   1.000
_cell.length_c   1.000
_cell.angle_alpha   90.00
_cell.angle_beta   90.00
_cell.angle_gamma   90.00
#
_symmetry.space_group_name_H-M   'P 1'
#
loop_
_entity.id
_entity.type
_entity.pdbx_description
1 polymer ?
#
loop_
_entity_poly.entity_id
_entity_poly.type
_entity_poly.pdbx_seq_one_letter_code
_entity_poly.pdbx_strand_id
1 'polypeptide(L)'
;MADSTDFTVRELYLQHSDAKKLANIIVEDMYLIKNWEQLCVPFNVNNSQKLLWRRHLDMGVISYHRVIEQLLEEWLSYRRTLNDLTHLLDKEGFRLTAENIKDRFILDSNQQA
;
A
#
# COMPACT_ATOMS: atom_id res chain seq x y z
N MET A 1 38.67 0.64 -13.59
CA MET A 1 38.08 0.61 -12.24
C MET A 1 36.85 1.50 -12.27
N ALA A 2 35.68 0.91 -12.46
CA ALA A 2 34.41 1.58 -12.25
C ALA A 2 33.78 0.84 -11.08
N ASP A 3 33.72 1.53 -9.93
CA ASP A 3 33.15 1.04 -8.69
C ASP A 3 31.63 0.96 -8.90
N SER A 4 31.17 -0.22 -9.30
CA SER A 4 29.75 -0.57 -9.27
C SER A 4 29.37 -0.70 -7.80
N THR A 5 29.01 0.43 -7.17
CA THR A 5 28.28 0.41 -5.91
C THR A 5 26.92 -0.17 -6.21
N ASP A 6 26.89 -1.50 -6.22
CA ASP A 6 25.70 -2.32 -6.23
C ASP A 6 25.02 -2.07 -4.88
N PHE A 7 24.24 -0.98 -4.82
CA PHE A 7 23.41 -0.65 -3.69
C PHE A 7 22.31 -1.70 -3.69
N THR A 8 22.62 -2.87 -3.12
CA THR A 8 21.66 -3.93 -2.87
C THR A 8 20.64 -3.28 -1.94
N VAL A 9 19.54 -2.79 -2.51
CA VAL A 9 18.38 -2.33 -1.74
C VAL A 9 18.00 -3.55 -0.93
N ARG A 10 18.41 -3.58 0.35
CA ARG A 10 18.07 -4.66 1.27
C ARG A 10 16.57 -4.87 1.12
N GLU A 11 16.16 -6.10 0.82
CA GLU A 11 14.74 -6.43 0.74
C GLU A 11 14.09 -6.10 2.07
N LEU A 12 13.30 -5.03 2.08
CA LEU A 12 12.55 -4.63 3.26
C LEU A 12 11.28 -5.47 3.30
N TYR A 13 11.27 -6.47 4.17
CA TYR A 13 10.12 -7.32 4.43
C TYR A 13 9.10 -6.56 5.28
N LEU A 14 7.84 -6.58 4.82
CA LEU A 14 6.73 -5.96 5.51
C LEU A 14 6.13 -6.93 6.52
N GLN A 15 5.79 -6.42 7.70
CA GLN A 15 5.07 -7.12 8.75
C GLN A 15 3.59 -6.73 8.71
N HIS A 16 2.74 -7.60 9.26
CA HIS A 16 1.30 -7.30 9.36
C HIS A 16 1.00 -5.98 10.10
N SER A 17 1.84 -5.62 11.09
CA SER A 17 1.75 -4.34 11.81
C SER A 17 2.02 -3.11 10.95
N ASP A 18 2.68 -3.25 9.80
CA ASP A 18 2.98 -2.15 8.89
C ASP A 18 1.75 -1.69 8.10
N ALA A 19 0.69 -2.51 8.03
CA ALA A 19 -0.53 -2.23 7.27
C ALA A 19 -1.12 -0.86 7.62
N LYS A 20 -1.23 -0.54 8.91
CA LYS A 20 -1.76 0.74 9.39
C LYS A 20 -0.90 1.93 8.96
N LYS A 21 0.42 1.80 9.06
CA LYS A 21 1.36 2.86 8.67
C LYS A 21 1.33 3.10 7.17
N LEU A 22 1.30 2.04 6.38
CA LEU A 22 1.17 2.10 4.92
C LEU A 22 -0.18 2.70 4.51
N ALA A 23 -1.27 2.32 5.18
CA ALA A 23 -2.60 2.89 4.93
C ALA A 23 -2.61 4.40 5.15
N ASN A 24 -1.99 4.90 6.23
CA ASN A 24 -1.85 6.34 6.48
C ASN A 24 -1.13 7.08 5.35
N ILE A 25 -0.08 6.49 4.78
CA ILE A 25 0.65 7.10 3.65
C ILE A 25 -0.21 7.08 2.38
N ILE A 26 -0.89 5.96 2.12
CA ILE A 26 -1.67 5.75 0.89
C ILE A 26 -2.89 6.68 0.83
N VAL A 27 -3.60 6.89 1.95
CA VAL A 27 -4.83 7.70 1.96
C VAL A 27 -4.61 9.19 1.67
N GLU A 28 -3.37 9.67 1.78
CA GLU A 28 -3.04 11.06 1.43
C GLU A 28 -3.12 11.30 -0.09
N ASP A 29 -3.07 10.25 -0.91
CA ASP A 29 -3.18 10.36 -2.37
C ASP A 29 -4.65 10.43 -2.82
N MET A 30 -5.11 11.65 -3.12
CA MET A 30 -6.47 11.91 -3.57
C MET A 30 -6.83 11.26 -4.91
N TYR A 31 -5.84 11.02 -5.79
CA TYR A 31 -6.10 10.32 -7.04
C TYR A 31 -6.38 8.85 -6.78
N LEU A 32 -5.59 8.23 -5.91
CA LEU A 32 -5.83 6.85 -5.47
C LEU A 32 -7.16 6.73 -4.74
N ILE A 33 -7.51 7.65 -3.83
CA ILE A 33 -8.80 7.62 -3.14
C ILE A 33 -9.97 7.70 -4.11
N LYS A 34 -9.90 8.57 -5.13
CA LYS A 34 -10.95 8.65 -6.16
C LYS A 34 -11.08 7.36 -6.99
N ASN A 35 -10.01 6.59 -7.11
CA ASN A 35 -9.93 5.37 -7.91
C ASN A 35 -9.69 4.12 -7.06
N TRP A 36 -10.07 4.15 -5.78
CA TRP A 36 -9.70 3.12 -4.79
C TRP A 36 -10.14 1.71 -5.19
N GLU A 37 -11.18 1.59 -6.01
CA GLU A 37 -11.69 0.31 -6.50
C GLU A 37 -10.74 -0.39 -7.47
N GLN A 38 -9.85 0.36 -8.12
CA GLN A 38 -8.81 -0.22 -8.96
C GLN A 38 -7.81 -1.01 -8.09
N LEU A 39 -7.52 -0.55 -6.86
CA LEU A 39 -6.68 -1.30 -5.92
C LEU A 39 -7.25 -2.66 -5.58
N CYS A 40 -8.57 -2.82 -5.60
CA CYS A 40 -9.19 -4.09 -5.26
C CYS A 40 -8.84 -5.24 -6.23
N VAL A 41 -8.42 -4.91 -7.46
CA VAL A 41 -8.06 -5.89 -8.50
C VAL A 41 -6.82 -6.71 -8.11
N PRO A 42 -5.64 -6.10 -7.86
CA PRO A 42 -4.46 -6.86 -7.46
C PRO A 42 -4.58 -7.56 -6.10
N PHE A 43 -5.52 -7.13 -5.24
CA PHE A 43 -5.85 -7.81 -3.98
C PHE A 43 -6.90 -8.92 -4.11
N ASN A 44 -7.35 -9.26 -5.34
CA ASN A 44 -8.35 -10.31 -5.60
C ASN A 44 -9.68 -10.13 -4.85
N VAL A 45 -10.07 -8.88 -4.57
CA VAL A 45 -11.32 -8.61 -3.85
C VAL A 45 -12.51 -8.92 -4.74
N ASN A 46 -13.44 -9.71 -4.24
CA ASN A 46 -14.67 -10.04 -4.97
C ASN A 46 -15.63 -8.82 -5.08
N ASN A 47 -16.56 -8.88 -6.05
CA ASN A 47 -17.51 -7.78 -6.29
C ASN A 47 -18.46 -7.53 -5.11
N SER A 48 -18.85 -8.55 -4.37
CA SER A 48 -19.73 -8.41 -3.21
C SER A 48 -19.09 -7.57 -2.11
N GLN A 49 -17.81 -7.80 -1.81
CA GLN A 49 -17.04 -7.05 -0.83
C GLN A 49 -16.81 -5.60 -1.28
N LYS A 50 -16.47 -5.38 -2.56
CA LYS A 50 -16.37 -4.04 -3.14
C LYS A 50 -17.66 -3.24 -2.98
N LEU A 51 -18.81 -3.86 -3.30
CA LEU A 51 -20.13 -3.22 -3.16
C LEU A 51 -20.46 -2.92 -1.70
N LEU A 52 -20.10 -3.81 -0.77
CA LEU A 52 -20.29 -3.60 0.65
C LEU A 52 -19.48 -2.40 1.16
N TRP A 53 -18.19 -2.35 0.82
CA TRP A 53 -17.33 -1.21 1.20
C TRP A 53 -17.81 0.10 0.60
N ARG A 54 -18.23 0.13 -0.67
CA ARG A 54 -18.79 1.34 -1.29
C ARG A 54 -19.98 1.87 -0.50
N ARG A 55 -20.95 1.01 -0.18
CA ARG A 55 -22.11 1.39 0.64
C ARG A 55 -21.70 1.90 2.03
N HIS A 56 -20.74 1.24 2.68
CA HIS A 56 -20.28 1.67 4.00
C HIS A 56 -19.52 3.00 3.96
N LEU A 57 -18.76 3.26 2.89
CA LEU A 57 -18.10 4.55 2.65
C LEU A 57 -19.16 5.65 2.42
N ASP A 58 -20.16 5.40 1.58
CA ASP A 58 -21.24 6.36 1.28
C ASP A 58 -22.05 6.72 2.53
N MET A 59 -22.23 5.76 3.45
CA MET A 59 -22.92 5.96 4.73
C MET A 59 -22.00 6.50 5.85
N GLY A 60 -20.70 6.67 5.59
CA GLY A 60 -19.72 7.10 6.60
C GLY A 60 -19.48 6.09 7.73
N VAL A 61 -19.83 4.81 7.52
CA VAL A 61 -19.65 3.71 8.49
C VAL A 61 -18.19 3.27 8.57
N ILE A 62 -17.47 3.34 7.44
CA ILE A 62 -16.04 3.07 7.36
C ILE A 62 -15.33 4.21 6.63
N SER A 63 -14.01 4.32 6.82
CA SER A 63 -13.16 5.27 6.09
C SER A 63 -12.35 4.57 5.01
N TYR A 64 -11.83 5.35 4.05
CA TYR A 64 -10.86 4.85 3.06
C TYR A 64 -9.61 4.25 3.72
N HIS A 65 -9.14 4.86 4.82
CA HIS A 65 -8.07 4.28 5.64
C HIS A 65 -8.40 2.85 6.04
N ARG A 66 -9.60 2.59 6.57
CA ARG A 66 -9.97 1.25 7.02
C ARG A 66 -10.07 0.26 5.85
N VAL A 67 -10.56 0.68 4.69
CA VAL A 67 -10.59 -0.18 3.50
C VAL A 67 -9.17 -0.55 3.06
N ILE A 68 -8.28 0.44 2.93
CA ILE A 68 -6.89 0.21 2.51
C ILE A 68 -6.13 -0.63 3.54
N GLU A 69 -6.32 -0.36 4.83
CA GLU A 69 -5.73 -1.16 5.91
C GLU A 69 -6.17 -2.62 5.82
N GLN A 70 -7.47 -2.90 5.60
CA GLN A 70 -7.96 -4.29 5.43
C GLN A 70 -7.34 -4.98 4.21
N LEU A 71 -7.20 -4.27 3.08
CA LEU A 71 -6.54 -4.81 1.89
C LEU A 71 -5.10 -5.21 2.18
N LEU A 72 -4.37 -4.34 2.90
CA LEU A 72 -2.98 -4.58 3.26
C LEU A 72 -2.84 -5.69 4.30
N GLU A 73 -3.70 -5.72 5.33
CA GLU A 73 -3.73 -6.78 6.35
C GLU A 73 -3.85 -8.17 5.70
N GLU A 74 -4.79 -8.33 4.77
CA GLU A 74 -4.99 -9.58 4.03
C GLU A 74 -3.80 -9.89 3.12
N TRP A 75 -3.29 -8.91 2.38
CA TRP A 75 -2.17 -9.11 1.46
C TRP A 75 -0.84 -9.44 2.17
N LEU A 76 -0.63 -8.87 3.36
CA LEU A 76 0.51 -9.11 4.24
C LEU A 76 0.36 -10.38 5.10
N SER A 77 -0.70 -11.16 4.93
CA SER A 77 -0.79 -12.51 5.51
C SER A 77 0.27 -13.48 4.93
N TYR A 78 0.85 -13.11 3.78
CA TYR A 78 1.96 -13.81 3.15
C TYR A 78 3.24 -12.97 3.26
N ARG A 79 4.40 -13.61 3.04
CA ARG A 79 5.69 -12.92 3.01
C ARG A 79 5.74 -11.96 1.82
N ARG A 80 5.77 -10.66 2.10
CA ARG A 80 5.80 -9.56 1.13
C ARG A 80 6.89 -8.55 1.48
N THR A 81 7.34 -7.83 0.48
CA THR A 81 8.31 -6.76 0.60
C THR A 81 7.71 -5.40 0.24
N LEU A 82 8.38 -4.33 0.65
CA LEU A 82 8.05 -2.97 0.21
C LEU A 82 8.12 -2.83 -1.32
N ASN A 83 9.06 -3.55 -1.95
CA ASN A 83 9.18 -3.58 -3.41
C ASN A 83 7.97 -4.26 -4.06
N ASP A 84 7.44 -5.33 -3.49
CA ASP A 84 6.23 -5.98 -3.99
C ASP A 84 5.03 -5.01 -3.99
N LEU A 85 4.85 -4.26 -2.90
CA LEU A 85 3.75 -3.31 -2.77
C LEU A 85 3.88 -2.16 -3.77
N THR A 86 5.08 -1.58 -3.86
CA THR A 86 5.33 -0.42 -4.72
C THR A 86 5.26 -0.80 -6.20
N HIS A 87 5.72 -1.99 -6.57
CA HIS A 87 5.58 -2.52 -7.92
C HIS A 87 4.10 -2.78 -8.29
N LEU A 88 3.32 -3.33 -7.35
CA LEU A 88 1.89 -3.54 -7.52
C LEU A 88 1.16 -2.21 -7.75
N LEU A 89 1.43 -1.19 -6.94
CA LEU A 89 0.83 0.14 -7.09
C LEU A 89 1.21 0.81 -8.40
N ASP A 90 2.48 0.75 -8.81
CA ASP A 90 2.96 1.31 -10.08
C ASP A 90 2.27 0.64 -11.28
N LYS A 91 2.10 -0.68 -11.25
CA LYS A 91 1.41 -1.45 -12.29
C LYS A 91 -0.05 -1.05 -12.45
N GLU A 92 -0.73 -0.69 -11.36
CA GLU A 92 -2.12 -0.19 -11.39
C GLU A 92 -2.22 1.32 -11.71
N GLY A 93 -1.11 2.00 -11.99
CA GLY A 93 -1.09 3.42 -12.36
C GLY A 93 -0.93 4.38 -11.17
N PHE A 94 -0.63 3.88 -9.97
CA PHE A 94 -0.41 4.65 -8.75
C PHE A 94 1.07 4.92 -8.47
N ARG A 95 1.83 5.28 -9.52
CA ARG A 95 3.28 5.48 -9.45
C ARG A 95 3.70 6.49 -8.37
N LEU A 96 3.00 7.63 -8.27
CA LEU A 96 3.31 8.66 -7.28
C LEU A 96 3.07 8.16 -5.85
N THR A 97 2.02 7.36 -5.62
CA THR A 97 1.80 6.70 -4.33
C THR A 97 2.94 5.73 -4.02
N ALA A 98 3.39 4.95 -5.02
CA ALA A 98 4.49 3.99 -4.85
C ALA A 98 5.80 4.69 -4.48
N GLU A 99 6.12 5.81 -5.12
CA GLU A 99 7.30 6.64 -4.79
C GLU A 99 7.17 7.22 -3.37
N ASN A 100 6.02 7.80 -3.02
CA ASN A 100 5.78 8.37 -1.68
C ASN A 100 5.91 7.34 -0.55
N ILE A 101 5.44 6.10 -0.78
CA ILE A 101 5.61 4.99 0.16
C ILE A 101 7.08 4.68 0.38
N LYS A 102 7.89 4.58 -0.69
CA LYS A 102 9.33 4.31 -0.55
C LYS A 102 10.00 5.37 0.30
N ASP A 103 9.75 6.64 0.01
CA ASP A 103 10.40 7.74 0.70
C ASP A 103 10.03 7.76 2.18
N ARG A 104 8.73 7.75 2.50
CA ARG A 104 8.26 7.91 3.88
C ARG A 104 8.45 6.66 4.73
N PHE A 105 8.20 5.49 4.16
CA PHE A 105 8.30 4.26 4.92
C PHE A 105 9.75 3.95 5.30
N ILE A 106 10.72 4.21 4.40
CA ILE A 106 12.15 4.04 4.67
C ILE A 106 12.65 5.08 5.69
N LEU A 107 12.26 6.35 5.55
CA LEU A 107 12.64 7.40 6.49
C LEU A 107 12.19 7.08 7.92
N ASP A 108 10.93 6.66 8.09
CA ASP A 108 10.41 6.30 9.41
C ASP A 108 11.05 5.02 9.97
N SER A 109 11.44 4.07 9.10
CA SER A 109 12.10 2.82 9.54
C SER A 109 13.53 3.08 10.05
N ASN A 110 14.21 4.09 9.51
CA ASN A 110 15.54 4.50 9.95
C ASN A 110 15.53 5.35 11.22
N GLN A 111 14.39 5.93 11.60
CA GLN A 111 14.24 6.70 12.85
C GLN A 111 13.91 5.84 14.08
N GLN A 112 13.57 4.56 13.87
CA GLN A 112 13.23 3.60 14.93
C GLN A 112 14.34 2.57 15.21
N ALA A 113 15.46 2.65 14.50
CA ALA A 113 16.66 1.83 14.69
C ALA A 113 17.72 2.57 15.51
#